data_AF-A0A949CTW5-F1
#
_entry.id   AF-A0A949CTW5-F1
#
_cell.length_a   1.000
_cell.length_b   1.000
_cell.length_c   1.000
_cell.angle_alpha   90.00
_cell.angle_beta   90.00
_cell.angle_gamma   90.00
#
_symmetry.space_group_name_H-M   'P 1'
#
loop_
_entity.id
_entity.type
_entity.pdbx_description
1 polymer ?
#
loop_
_entity_poly.entity_id
_entity_poly.type
_entity_poly.pdbx_seq_one_letter_code
_entity_poly.pdbx_strand_id
1 'polypeptide(L)'
;MPRTAIIQPDQPYTFADYFKLNFAPQDILAYFGVTLQRRSLQLAQYKGSLDRLTDLKTRIQESLPRLSLTSEIARREFLIAPVLTDILHYTQATLNVEYPVAVSHQLKGTLDYLLQNHQIFLVIEAKNENLERGFVQLAIELIALDQWIESDQLLLQGAISTGNIWQFGQFDRQSRTITQDLDFYRVPADLEDLLRILINQLTINN
;
A
#
# COMPACT_ATOMS: atom_id res chain seq x y z
N MET A 1 -24.13 -19.07 -20.82
CA MET A 1 -24.54 -17.67 -20.62
C MET A 1 -23.35 -16.78 -20.91
N PRO A 2 -23.48 -15.66 -21.64
CA PRO A 2 -22.38 -14.74 -21.80
C PRO A 2 -22.02 -14.19 -20.41
N ARG A 3 -20.74 -14.29 -20.02
CA ARG A 3 -20.27 -13.65 -18.79
C ARG A 3 -20.52 -12.15 -18.96
N THR A 4 -21.32 -11.55 -18.08
CA THR A 4 -21.41 -10.09 -17.99
C THR A 4 -19.99 -9.53 -17.89
N ALA A 5 -19.65 -8.53 -18.71
CA ALA A 5 -18.34 -7.90 -18.65
C ALA A 5 -18.12 -7.33 -17.24
N ILE A 6 -17.06 -7.80 -16.58
CA ILE A 6 -16.72 -7.47 -15.18
C ILE A 6 -16.39 -5.99 -15.04
N ILE A 7 -15.69 -5.45 -16.05
CA ILE A 7 -15.38 -4.04 -16.23
C ILE A 7 -15.92 -3.62 -17.59
N GLN A 8 -16.64 -2.51 -17.65
CA GLN A 8 -17.17 -1.97 -18.90
C GLN A 8 -16.07 -1.18 -19.63
N PRO A 9 -15.66 -1.58 -20.86
CA PRO A 9 -14.50 -0.97 -21.54
C PRO A 9 -14.61 0.54 -21.75
N ASP A 10 -15.80 1.06 -22.02
CA ASP A 10 -16.03 2.47 -22.30
C ASP A 10 -16.37 3.30 -21.06
N GLN A 11 -16.58 2.64 -19.90
CA GLN A 11 -16.88 3.32 -18.66
C GLN A 11 -15.57 3.79 -18.00
N PRO A 12 -15.49 5.06 -17.55
CA PRO A 12 -14.35 5.51 -16.75
C PRO A 12 -14.43 4.94 -15.33
N TYR A 13 -13.28 4.54 -14.80
CA TYR A 13 -13.13 4.06 -13.42
C TYR A 13 -11.98 4.78 -12.74
N THR A 14 -12.20 5.19 -11.49
CA THR A 14 -11.14 5.61 -10.58
C THR A 14 -10.65 4.45 -9.73
N PHE A 15 -9.49 4.57 -9.08
CA PHE A 15 -8.98 3.56 -8.13
C PHE A 15 -10.04 3.17 -7.08
N ALA A 16 -10.71 4.17 -6.49
CA ALA A 16 -11.77 3.97 -5.50
C ALA A 16 -13.04 3.27 -6.05
N ASP A 17 -13.25 3.26 -7.37
CA ASP A 17 -14.39 2.56 -7.95
C ASP A 17 -14.18 1.04 -7.99
N TYR A 18 -12.94 0.58 -8.17
CA TYR A 18 -12.61 -0.85 -8.11
C TYR A 18 -12.86 -1.45 -6.73
N PHE A 19 -12.66 -0.68 -5.66
CA PHE A 19 -13.02 -1.07 -4.30
C PHE A 19 -14.53 -1.37 -4.14
N LYS A 20 -15.38 -0.66 -4.91
CA LYS A 20 -16.84 -0.77 -4.83
C LYS A 20 -17.38 -1.90 -5.69
N LEU A 21 -16.60 -2.42 -6.64
CA LEU A 21 -17.00 -3.53 -7.49
C LEU A 21 -17.26 -4.79 -6.68
N ASN A 22 -18.39 -5.45 -6.93
CA ASN A 22 -18.77 -6.67 -6.25
C ASN A 22 -18.34 -7.92 -7.05
N PHE A 23 -17.08 -7.95 -7.48
CA PHE A 23 -16.47 -9.05 -8.22
C PHE A 23 -15.27 -9.61 -7.46
N ALA A 24 -14.87 -10.84 -7.79
CA ALA A 24 -13.71 -11.43 -7.13
C ALA A 24 -12.42 -10.68 -7.54
N PRO A 25 -11.47 -10.46 -6.61
CA PRO A 25 -10.21 -9.77 -6.90
C PRO A 25 -9.47 -10.30 -8.12
N GLN A 26 -9.38 -11.63 -8.25
CA GLN A 26 -8.69 -12.26 -9.37
C GLN A 26 -9.34 -11.95 -10.72
N ASP A 27 -10.65 -11.77 -10.76
CA ASP A 27 -11.36 -11.50 -12.01
C ASP A 27 -11.17 -10.04 -12.46
N ILE A 28 -11.13 -9.11 -11.49
CA ILE A 28 -10.81 -7.70 -11.73
C ILE A 28 -9.37 -7.58 -12.25
N LEU A 29 -8.41 -8.24 -11.59
CA LEU A 29 -7.00 -8.15 -11.98
C LEU A 29 -6.72 -8.85 -13.31
N ALA A 30 -7.42 -9.95 -13.63
CA ALA A 30 -7.30 -10.64 -14.91
C ALA A 30 -7.69 -9.74 -16.09
N TYR A 31 -8.60 -8.78 -15.91
CA TYR A 31 -8.93 -7.78 -16.94
C TYR A 31 -7.71 -6.95 -17.36
N PHE A 32 -6.80 -6.67 -16.44
CA PHE A 32 -5.55 -5.94 -16.69
C PHE A 32 -4.38 -6.86 -17.07
N GLY A 33 -4.67 -8.14 -17.37
CA GLY A 33 -3.65 -9.15 -17.67
C GLY A 33 -2.73 -9.43 -16.48
N VAL A 34 -3.26 -9.36 -15.25
CA VAL A 34 -2.51 -9.55 -14.01
C VAL A 34 -3.06 -10.74 -13.22
N THR A 35 -2.15 -11.56 -12.69
CA THR A 35 -2.50 -12.71 -11.84
C THR A 35 -2.42 -12.34 -10.36
N LEU A 36 -3.36 -12.83 -9.55
CA LEU A 36 -3.32 -12.71 -8.09
C LEU A 36 -2.75 -13.98 -7.46
N GLN A 37 -1.78 -13.82 -6.57
CA GLN A 37 -1.27 -14.85 -5.69
C GLN A 37 -1.44 -14.43 -4.23
N ARG A 38 -1.62 -15.41 -3.33
CA ARG A 38 -1.65 -15.20 -1.88
C ARG A 38 -0.65 -16.12 -1.23
N ARG A 39 0.36 -15.56 -0.57
CA ARG A 39 1.43 -16.29 0.13
C ARG A 39 2.14 -15.35 1.09
N SER A 40 2.74 -15.89 2.14
CA SER A 40 3.62 -15.10 3.00
C SER A 40 4.79 -14.53 2.18
N LEU A 41 4.97 -13.22 2.24
CA LEU A 41 6.11 -12.55 1.66
C LEU A 41 7.30 -12.67 2.61
N GLN A 42 8.46 -13.09 2.09
CA GLN A 42 9.71 -13.08 2.85
C GLN A 42 10.29 -11.67 2.79
N LEU A 43 9.74 -10.76 3.60
CA LEU A 43 10.12 -9.36 3.63
C LEU A 43 11.40 -9.17 4.47
N ALA A 44 12.45 -8.69 3.82
CA ALA A 44 13.69 -8.35 4.51
C ALA A 44 13.47 -7.17 5.48
N GLN A 45 14.19 -7.21 6.59
CA GLN A 45 14.09 -6.22 7.66
C GLN A 45 15.38 -5.42 7.80
N TYR A 46 15.24 -4.11 7.94
CA TYR A 46 16.34 -3.20 8.21
C TYR A 46 17.01 -3.55 9.54
N LYS A 47 18.33 -3.65 9.54
CA LYS A 47 19.14 -4.10 10.70
C LYS A 47 19.78 -2.97 11.49
N GLY A 48 19.67 -1.72 11.04
CA GLY A 48 20.19 -0.58 11.78
C GLY A 48 19.34 -0.22 13.01
N SER A 49 19.81 0.81 13.72
CA SER A 49 19.15 1.34 14.91
C SER A 49 17.88 2.12 14.56
N LEU A 50 16.86 1.99 15.40
CA LEU A 50 15.61 2.76 15.33
C LEU A 50 15.48 3.64 16.58
N ASP A 51 16.20 4.75 16.61
CA ASP A 51 16.29 5.65 17.77
C ASP A 51 14.97 6.37 18.12
N ARG A 52 14.06 6.55 17.15
CA ARG A 52 12.71 7.12 17.38
C ARG A 52 11.61 6.08 17.68
N LEU A 53 11.91 4.77 17.56
CA LEU A 53 10.90 3.72 17.70
C LEU A 53 10.17 3.78 19.05
N THR A 54 10.91 3.91 20.14
CA THR A 54 10.34 3.93 21.50
C THR A 54 9.38 5.10 21.69
N ASP A 55 9.77 6.29 21.21
CA ASP A 55 8.95 7.49 21.34
C ASP A 55 7.68 7.39 20.49
N LEU A 56 7.77 6.88 19.25
CA LEU A 56 6.60 6.63 18.40
C LEU A 56 5.64 5.64 19.05
N LYS A 57 6.16 4.50 19.52
CA LYS A 57 5.36 3.47 20.17
C LYS A 57 4.63 4.01 21.39
N THR A 58 5.32 4.80 22.21
CA THR A 58 4.76 5.44 23.41
C THR A 58 3.65 6.41 23.04
N ARG A 59 3.88 7.33 22.09
CA ARG A 59 2.85 8.29 21.62
C ARG A 59 1.60 7.60 21.10
N ILE A 60 1.74 6.52 20.32
CA ILE A 60 0.61 5.73 19.83
C ILE A 60 -0.13 5.05 20.99
N GLN A 61 0.58 4.42 21.93
CA GLN A 61 -0.03 3.71 23.06
C GLN A 61 -0.80 4.65 24.01
N GLU A 62 -0.30 5.87 24.22
CA GLU A 62 -0.95 6.87 25.07
C GLU A 62 -2.20 7.49 24.42
N SER A 63 -2.14 7.73 23.11
CA SER A 63 -3.22 8.39 22.37
C SER A 63 -4.35 7.44 21.98
N LEU A 64 -4.04 6.19 21.60
CA LEU A 64 -4.99 5.23 21.04
C LEU A 64 -6.27 5.03 21.90
N PRO A 65 -6.20 4.91 23.25
CA PRO A 65 -7.40 4.75 24.08
C PRO A 65 -8.32 5.98 24.14
N ARG A 66 -7.84 7.15 23.66
CA ARG A 66 -8.52 8.45 23.77
C ARG A 66 -8.96 9.01 22.42
N LEU A 67 -8.62 8.33 21.32
CA LEU A 67 -8.95 8.75 19.96
C LEU A 67 -10.19 8.03 19.44
N SER A 68 -11.04 8.76 18.71
CA SER A 68 -12.10 8.18 17.90
C SER A 68 -11.59 7.95 16.47
N LEU A 69 -11.38 6.69 16.09
CA LEU A 69 -10.82 6.28 14.79
C LEU A 69 -11.90 5.76 13.84
N THR A 70 -13.04 6.44 13.77
CA THR A 70 -14.20 5.98 12.98
C THR A 70 -14.12 6.33 11.49
N SER A 71 -13.20 7.21 11.09
CA SER A 71 -13.00 7.63 9.71
C SER A 71 -11.61 7.29 9.20
N GLU A 72 -11.50 7.14 7.88
CA GLU A 72 -10.21 6.96 7.19
C GLU A 72 -9.28 8.16 7.44
N ILE A 73 -9.82 9.40 7.42
CA ILE A 73 -9.06 10.62 7.73
C ILE A 73 -8.44 10.55 9.13
N ALA A 74 -9.21 10.16 10.16
CA ALA A 74 -8.69 10.05 11.52
C ALA A 74 -7.58 8.99 11.63
N ARG A 75 -7.74 7.85 10.95
CA ARG A 75 -6.70 6.79 10.91
C ARG A 75 -5.44 7.26 10.18
N ARG A 76 -5.63 7.96 9.06
CA ARG A 76 -4.55 8.58 8.27
C ARG A 76 -3.74 9.55 9.13
N GLU A 77 -4.40 10.45 9.84
CA GLU A 77 -3.76 11.49 10.65
C GLU A 77 -3.07 10.95 11.90
N PHE A 78 -3.76 10.08 12.66
CA PHE A 78 -3.29 9.71 14.00
C PHE A 78 -2.51 8.39 14.08
N LEU A 79 -2.59 7.52 13.07
CA LEU A 79 -1.90 6.23 13.08
C LEU A 79 -0.95 6.04 11.90
N ILE A 80 -1.36 6.37 10.68
CA ILE A 80 -0.56 6.09 9.48
C ILE A 80 0.51 7.17 9.28
N ALA A 81 0.13 8.45 9.20
CA ALA A 81 1.06 9.54 8.97
C ALA A 81 2.21 9.62 10.00
N PRO A 82 2.01 9.36 11.31
CA PRO A 82 3.11 9.32 12.27
C PRO A 82 4.14 8.23 11.97
N VAL A 83 3.69 7.03 11.56
CA VAL A 83 4.59 5.94 11.13
C VAL A 83 5.37 6.35 9.89
N LEU A 84 4.69 6.89 8.87
CA LEU A 84 5.32 7.31 7.62
C LEU A 84 6.30 8.47 7.81
N THR A 85 5.99 9.40 8.70
CA THR A 85 6.88 10.53 9.02
C THR A 85 8.16 10.07 9.70
N ASP A 86 8.08 9.09 10.61
CA ASP A 86 9.27 8.53 11.24
C ASP A 86 10.12 7.72 10.25
N ILE A 87 9.53 7.10 9.23
CA ILE A 87 10.29 6.42 8.15
C ILE A 87 11.20 7.41 7.39
N LEU A 88 10.77 8.66 7.22
CA LEU A 88 11.60 9.70 6.59
C LEU A 88 12.85 10.03 7.40
N HIS A 89 12.86 9.75 8.70
CA HIS A 89 14.07 9.91 9.51
C HIS A 89 15.17 8.91 9.14
N TYR A 90 14.78 7.71 8.73
CA TYR A 90 15.71 6.59 8.49
C TYR A 90 16.05 6.39 7.01
N THR A 91 15.39 7.13 6.12
CA THR A 91 15.49 6.95 4.67
C THR A 91 15.74 8.29 4.00
N GLN A 92 16.20 8.25 2.74
CA GLN A 92 16.26 9.44 1.88
C GLN A 92 14.99 9.59 1.03
N ALA A 93 13.89 8.96 1.46
CA ALA A 93 12.64 9.01 0.73
C ALA A 93 11.96 10.38 0.89
N THR A 94 11.21 10.77 -0.13
CA THR A 94 10.19 11.81 -0.07
C THR A 94 8.83 11.16 0.14
N LEU A 95 7.95 11.83 0.87
CA LEU A 95 6.56 11.43 1.06
C LEU A 95 5.64 12.38 0.32
N ASN A 96 4.98 11.89 -0.73
CA ASN A 96 3.89 12.60 -1.38
C ASN A 96 2.58 12.10 -0.79
N VAL A 97 1.78 13.03 -0.25
CA VAL A 97 0.44 12.73 0.26
C VAL A 97 -0.56 13.12 -0.82
N GLU A 98 -1.53 12.24 -1.09
CA GLU A 98 -2.52 12.43 -2.16
C GLU A 98 -1.88 12.65 -3.55
N TYR A 99 -1.03 11.71 -3.95
CA TYR A 99 -0.29 11.78 -5.21
C TYR A 99 -1.17 11.39 -6.41
N PRO A 100 -1.44 12.29 -7.38
CA PRO A 100 -2.30 12.00 -8.51
C PRO A 100 -1.61 11.12 -9.56
N VAL A 101 -2.34 10.12 -10.08
CA VAL A 101 -1.90 9.24 -11.18
C VAL A 101 -3.01 9.16 -12.22
N ALA A 102 -2.67 9.32 -13.50
CA ALA A 102 -3.65 9.28 -14.59
C ALA A 102 -3.06 8.63 -15.84
N VAL A 103 -3.15 7.31 -15.92
CA VAL A 103 -2.64 6.50 -17.04
C VAL A 103 -3.68 6.35 -18.15
N SER A 104 -4.94 6.12 -17.77
CA SER A 104 -6.05 5.96 -18.74
C SER A 104 -7.39 6.36 -18.12
N HIS A 105 -8.49 6.24 -18.87
CA HIS A 105 -9.83 6.47 -18.33
C HIS A 105 -10.24 5.45 -17.27
N GLN A 106 -9.56 4.30 -17.20
CA GLN A 106 -9.80 3.22 -16.25
C GLN A 106 -8.69 3.08 -15.20
N LEU A 107 -7.52 3.65 -15.40
CA LEU A 107 -6.39 3.64 -14.45
C LEU A 107 -6.04 5.08 -14.07
N LYS A 108 -6.86 5.66 -13.19
CA LYS A 108 -6.67 7.02 -12.70
C LYS A 108 -7.18 7.19 -11.26
N GLY A 109 -6.63 8.17 -10.56
CA GLY A 109 -7.03 8.52 -9.21
C GLY A 109 -5.88 9.12 -8.44
N THR A 110 -5.92 8.93 -7.13
CA THR A 110 -4.94 9.47 -6.20
C THR A 110 -4.45 8.32 -5.33
N LEU A 111 -3.13 8.23 -5.15
CA LEU A 111 -2.51 7.37 -4.15
C LEU A 111 -2.54 8.11 -2.81
N ASP A 112 -3.03 7.48 -1.74
CA ASP A 112 -3.07 8.12 -0.42
C ASP A 112 -1.68 8.58 0.04
N TYR A 113 -0.68 7.70 -0.11
CA TYR A 113 0.72 8.02 0.12
C TYR A 113 1.63 7.33 -0.90
N LEU A 114 2.54 8.11 -1.49
CA LEU A 114 3.64 7.60 -2.29
C LEU A 114 4.95 7.98 -1.62
N LEU A 115 5.64 6.99 -1.06
CA LEU A 115 7.04 7.14 -0.66
C LEU A 115 7.93 6.82 -1.84
N GLN A 116 8.87 7.70 -2.14
CA GLN A 116 9.81 7.47 -3.22
C GLN A 116 11.19 8.03 -2.93
N ASN A 117 12.21 7.36 -3.43
CA ASN A 117 13.53 7.95 -3.65
C ASN A 117 13.88 7.82 -5.15
N HIS A 118 15.12 8.09 -5.55
CA HIS A 118 15.52 8.07 -6.97
C HIS A 118 15.27 6.75 -7.71
N GLN A 119 15.12 5.62 -7.01
CA GLN A 119 14.99 4.30 -7.64
C GLN A 119 13.78 3.51 -7.14
N ILE A 120 13.31 3.80 -5.93
CA ILE A 120 12.33 2.99 -5.23
C ILE A 120 11.04 3.76 -5.02
N PHE A 121 9.92 3.10 -5.29
CA PHE A 121 8.56 3.56 -5.06
C PHE A 121 7.83 2.57 -4.15
N LEU A 122 7.10 3.12 -3.17
CA LEU A 122 6.28 2.39 -2.21
C LEU A 122 4.94 3.09 -2.04
N VAL A 123 3.84 2.38 -2.29
CA VAL A 123 2.47 2.90 -2.16
C VAL A 123 1.86 2.47 -0.84
N ILE A 124 1.30 3.39 -0.07
CA ILE A 124 0.50 3.06 1.12
C ILE A 124 -0.93 3.51 0.89
N GLU A 125 -1.86 2.57 0.92
CA GLU A 125 -3.30 2.80 0.78
C GLU A 125 -3.96 2.73 2.16
N ALA A 126 -4.66 3.78 2.57
CA ALA A 126 -5.37 3.79 3.84
C ALA A 126 -6.81 3.30 3.64
N LYS A 127 -7.34 2.61 4.67
CA LYS A 127 -8.74 2.17 4.71
C LYS A 127 -9.33 2.31 6.09
N ASN A 128 -10.66 2.34 6.14
CA ASN A 128 -11.37 2.28 7.42
C ASN A 128 -11.42 0.86 8.02
N GLU A 129 -11.75 -0.16 7.22
CA GLU A 129 -11.97 -1.52 7.74
C GLU A 129 -11.79 -2.67 6.73
N ASN A 130 -12.25 -2.55 5.49
CA ASN A 130 -12.25 -3.67 4.54
C ASN A 130 -10.90 -3.83 3.83
N LEU A 131 -9.95 -4.53 4.48
CA LEU A 131 -8.62 -4.82 3.94
C LEU A 131 -8.67 -5.65 2.66
N GLU A 132 -9.59 -6.61 2.52
CA GLU A 132 -9.65 -7.48 1.33
C GLU A 132 -10.01 -6.69 0.07
N ARG A 133 -11.06 -5.86 0.14
CA ARG A 133 -11.44 -4.98 -0.98
C ARG A 133 -10.44 -3.86 -1.18
N GLY A 134 -9.91 -3.32 -0.09
CA GLY A 134 -8.88 -2.30 -0.18
C GLY A 134 -7.61 -2.81 -0.86
N PHE A 135 -7.28 -4.09 -0.70
CA PHE A 135 -6.15 -4.70 -1.40
C PHE A 135 -6.36 -4.71 -2.92
N VAL A 136 -7.59 -4.88 -3.41
CA VAL A 136 -7.89 -4.75 -4.85
C VAL A 136 -7.54 -3.35 -5.34
N GLN A 137 -7.90 -2.32 -4.58
CA GLN A 137 -7.55 -0.95 -4.94
C GLN A 137 -6.02 -0.75 -4.96
N LEU A 138 -5.31 -1.19 -3.92
CA LEU A 138 -3.84 -1.15 -3.89
C LEU A 138 -3.23 -1.87 -5.11
N ALA A 139 -3.76 -3.04 -5.48
CA ALA A 139 -3.28 -3.78 -6.63
C ALA A 139 -3.49 -3.01 -7.95
N ILE A 140 -4.63 -2.33 -8.12
CA ILE A 140 -4.89 -1.45 -9.27
C ILE A 140 -3.95 -0.25 -9.27
N GLU A 141 -3.68 0.33 -8.12
CA GLU A 141 -2.74 1.44 -7.96
C GLU A 141 -1.32 1.04 -8.36
N LEU A 142 -0.85 -0.16 -7.96
CA LEU A 142 0.44 -0.69 -8.39
C LEU A 142 0.51 -0.95 -9.90
N ILE A 143 -0.59 -1.41 -10.51
CA ILE A 143 -0.69 -1.60 -11.97
C ILE A 143 -0.66 -0.26 -12.72
N ALA A 144 -1.29 0.78 -12.17
CA ALA A 144 -1.23 2.13 -12.71
C ALA A 144 0.16 2.71 -12.54
N LEU A 145 0.78 2.53 -11.37
CA LEU A 145 2.12 3.02 -11.08
C LEU A 145 3.17 2.43 -12.03
N ASP A 146 3.09 1.13 -12.35
CA ASP A 146 3.93 0.45 -13.35
C ASP A 146 3.97 1.17 -14.71
N GLN A 147 2.84 1.76 -15.12
CA GLN A 147 2.71 2.49 -16.39
C GLN A 147 2.98 3.99 -16.25
N TRP A 148 3.01 4.51 -15.02
CA TRP A 148 3.17 5.93 -14.72
C TRP A 148 4.63 6.33 -14.52
N ILE A 149 5.47 5.41 -14.03
CA ILE A 149 6.88 5.70 -13.69
C ILE A 149 7.85 5.15 -14.73
N GLU A 150 8.95 5.89 -14.92
CA GLU A 150 10.13 5.41 -15.64
C GLU A 150 11.15 4.90 -14.60
N SER A 151 11.09 3.62 -14.25
CA SER A 151 11.97 2.99 -13.27
C SER A 151 12.32 1.56 -13.68
N ASP A 152 13.53 1.11 -13.33
CA ASP A 152 13.98 -0.28 -13.48
C ASP A 152 13.62 -1.15 -12.26
N GLN A 153 12.92 -0.61 -11.26
CA GLN A 153 12.43 -1.37 -10.12
C GLN A 153 11.51 -2.49 -10.60
N LEU A 154 11.98 -3.74 -10.48
CA LEU A 154 11.25 -4.94 -10.94
C LEU A 154 10.03 -5.27 -10.08
N LEU A 155 10.13 -4.99 -8.78
CA LEU A 155 9.11 -5.30 -7.78
C LEU A 155 8.56 -4.00 -7.21
N LEU A 156 7.35 -3.60 -7.61
CA LEU A 156 6.66 -2.48 -6.98
C LEU A 156 6.03 -2.99 -5.69
N GLN A 157 6.22 -2.25 -4.60
CA GLN A 157 5.76 -2.65 -3.28
C GLN A 157 4.66 -1.71 -2.84
N GLY A 158 3.76 -2.25 -2.03
CA GLY A 158 2.74 -1.45 -1.38
C GLY A 158 2.28 -2.08 -0.08
N ALA A 159 1.54 -1.31 0.70
CA ALA A 159 0.81 -1.82 1.84
C ALA A 159 -0.55 -1.17 1.94
N ILE A 160 -1.53 -1.94 2.38
CA ILE A 160 -2.82 -1.43 2.81
C ILE A 160 -2.85 -1.35 4.33
N SER A 161 -3.44 -0.29 4.87
CA SER A 161 -3.53 -0.09 6.33
C SER A 161 -4.87 0.44 6.80
N THR A 162 -5.37 -0.10 7.92
CA THR A 162 -6.44 0.52 8.72
C THR A 162 -5.90 1.39 9.87
N GLY A 163 -4.61 1.72 9.82
CA GLY A 163 -3.84 2.32 10.90
C GLY A 163 -3.38 1.29 11.92
N ASN A 164 -4.31 0.52 12.49
CA ASN A 164 -4.02 -0.49 13.50
C ASN A 164 -3.55 -1.85 12.94
N ILE A 165 -3.81 -2.12 11.65
CA ILE A 165 -3.39 -3.34 10.95
C ILE A 165 -2.83 -2.92 9.59
N TRP A 166 -1.71 -3.53 9.21
CA TRP A 166 -1.05 -3.36 7.91
C TRP A 166 -0.93 -4.73 7.22
N GLN A 167 -1.12 -4.76 5.91
CA GLN A 167 -0.86 -5.93 5.06
C GLN A 167 -0.10 -5.50 3.83
N PHE A 168 0.94 -6.24 3.47
CA PHE A 168 1.78 -5.92 2.31
C PHE A 168 1.23 -6.54 1.02
N GLY A 169 1.60 -5.89 -0.08
CA GLY A 169 1.42 -6.35 -1.44
C GLY A 169 2.67 -6.09 -2.27
N GLN A 170 2.87 -6.92 -3.29
CA GLN A 170 3.97 -6.74 -4.24
C GLN A 170 3.50 -7.03 -5.66
N PHE A 171 3.83 -6.14 -6.59
CA PHE A 171 3.65 -6.35 -8.02
C PHE A 171 4.98 -6.71 -8.67
N ASP A 172 5.07 -7.93 -9.19
CA ASP A 172 6.16 -8.35 -10.07
C ASP A 172 5.82 -7.93 -11.51
N ARG A 173 6.56 -6.94 -12.01
CA ARG A 173 6.29 -6.31 -13.32
C ARG A 173 6.59 -7.23 -14.49
N GLN A 174 7.57 -8.12 -14.34
CA GLN A 174 8.00 -9.03 -15.41
C GLN A 174 6.96 -10.15 -15.62
N SER A 175 6.52 -10.79 -14.54
CA SER A 175 5.53 -11.87 -14.59
C SER A 175 4.08 -11.37 -14.56
N ARG A 176 3.88 -10.06 -14.35
CA ARG A 176 2.56 -9.43 -14.13
C ARG A 176 1.76 -10.13 -13.03
N THR A 177 2.40 -10.34 -11.89
CA THR A 177 1.80 -11.02 -10.73
C THR A 177 1.72 -10.09 -9.53
N ILE A 178 0.51 -9.89 -9.01
CA ILE A 178 0.27 -9.29 -7.70
C ILE A 178 0.30 -10.39 -6.64
N THR A 179 1.15 -10.25 -5.64
CA THR A 179 1.15 -11.09 -4.44
C THR A 179 0.56 -10.31 -3.27
N GLN A 180 -0.51 -10.84 -2.68
CA GLN A 180 -1.03 -10.42 -1.38
C GLN A 180 -0.35 -11.21 -0.28
N ASP A 181 0.21 -10.52 0.71
CA ASP A 181 0.81 -11.15 1.87
C ASP A 181 -0.26 -11.84 2.74
N LEU A 182 0.10 -12.97 3.34
CA LEU A 182 -0.77 -13.64 4.32
C LEU A 182 -0.60 -13.06 5.73
N ASP A 183 0.54 -12.41 5.98
CA ASP A 183 0.88 -11.87 7.28
C ASP A 183 0.28 -10.47 7.48
N PHE A 184 -0.09 -10.18 8.73
CA PHE A 184 -0.64 -8.90 9.17
C PHE A 184 0.24 -8.33 10.27
N TYR A 185 0.50 -7.03 10.19
CA TYR A 185 1.33 -6.32 11.15
C TYR A 185 0.47 -5.35 11.94
N ARG A 186 0.35 -5.58 13.26
CA ARG A 186 -0.52 -4.80 14.14
C ARG A 186 0.25 -3.63 14.72
N VAL A 187 -0.35 -2.45 14.77
CA VAL A 187 0.21 -1.29 15.46
C VAL A 187 -0.59 -1.05 16.74
N PRO A 188 0.04 -1.00 17.93
CA PRO A 188 1.49 -0.89 18.17
C PRO A 188 2.24 -2.21 18.44
N ALA A 189 1.59 -3.37 18.40
CA ALA A 189 2.18 -4.64 18.85
C ALA A 189 3.42 -5.07 18.04
N ASP A 190 3.34 -4.95 16.71
CA ASP A 190 4.33 -5.36 15.71
C ASP A 190 4.98 -4.14 15.04
N LEU A 191 4.94 -2.96 15.68
CA LEU A 191 5.41 -1.69 15.11
C LEU A 191 6.89 -1.71 14.71
N GLU A 192 7.73 -2.41 15.49
CA GLU A 192 9.15 -2.54 15.16
C GLU A 192 9.35 -3.30 13.84
N ASP A 193 8.72 -4.46 13.69
CA ASP A 193 8.80 -5.26 12.46
C ASP A 193 8.29 -4.46 11.26
N LEU A 194 7.15 -3.78 11.43
CA LEU A 194 6.57 -2.91 10.40
C LEU A 194 7.55 -1.82 9.94
N LEU A 195 8.14 -1.07 10.88
CA LEU A 195 9.12 -0.02 10.53
C LEU A 195 10.34 -0.62 9.84
N ARG A 196 10.88 -1.72 10.35
CA ARG A 196 12.07 -2.35 9.76
C ARG A 196 11.81 -2.81 8.34
N ILE A 197 10.63 -3.35 8.04
CA ILE A 197 10.24 -3.74 6.69
C ILE A 197 10.12 -2.50 5.81
N LEU A 198 9.33 -1.50 6.20
CA LEU A 198 9.10 -0.30 5.38
C LEU A 198 10.40 0.47 5.11
N ILE A 199 11.30 0.58 6.09
CA ILE A 199 12.62 1.20 5.91
C ILE A 199 13.44 0.38 4.93
N ASN A 200 13.51 -0.95 5.10
CA ASN A 200 14.26 -1.82 4.20
C ASN A 200 13.77 -1.73 2.76
N GLN A 201 12.45 -1.65 2.58
CA GLN A 201 11.82 -1.48 1.27
C GLN A 201 12.25 -0.17 0.60
N LEU A 202 12.57 0.87 1.36
CA LEU A 202 12.99 2.18 0.85
C LEU A 202 14.51 2.39 0.84
N THR A 203 15.30 1.37 1.17
CA THR A 203 16.76 1.40 1.12
C THR A 203 17.28 0.50 0.02
N ILE A 204 18.22 1.03 -0.78
CA ILE A 204 18.96 0.22 -1.75
C ILE A 204 19.89 -0.69 -0.95
N ASN A 205 19.62 -1.99 -0.96
CA ASN A 205 20.58 -2.97 -0.45
C ASN A 205 21.72 -3.05 -1.47
N ASN A 206 22.86 -2.41 -1.14
CA ASN A 206 24.12 -2.61 -1.87
C ASN A 206 24.65 -4.03 -1.67
#